data_AF-A0A2V6DZG8-F1
#
_entry.id   AF-A0A2V6DZG8-F1
#
_cell.length_a   1.000
_cell.length_b   1.000
_cell.length_c   1.000
_cell.angle_alpha   90.00
_cell.angle_beta   90.00
_cell.angle_gamma   90.00
#
_symmetry.space_group_name_H-M   'P 1'
#
loop_
_entity.id
_entity.type
_entity.pdbx_description
1 polymer ?
#
loop_
_entity_poly.entity_id
_entity_poly.type
_entity_poly.pdbx_seq_one_letter_code
_entity_poly.pdbx_strand_id
1 'polypeptide(L)'
;MNLPIPILSVLIGAVILFFGRKLFWLCVAAVGFAAGVEVAPHLVHDPSAILSLSVAIVFGFIGALLALFLQKVAIAVAGFLAGGKLALAIVTAFLVHGANYPGVTFIVGGIIGAILLLALFDWTLIVLSAVVGAYLIQQTIVLPQTGATILFVALAAIGIVVQAAAFRGRPAT
;
A
#
# COMPACT_ATOMS: atom_id res chain seq x y z
N MET A 1 -17.46 -10.54 -27.88
CA MET A 1 -18.27 -9.66 -27.01
C MET A 1 -17.40 -8.49 -26.61
N ASN A 2 -17.53 -7.34 -27.28
CA ASN A 2 -16.76 -6.14 -26.93
C ASN A 2 -17.31 -5.62 -25.60
N LEU A 3 -16.57 -5.85 -24.51
CA LEU A 3 -16.89 -5.25 -23.23
C LEU A 3 -16.89 -3.72 -23.42
N PRO A 4 -17.99 -3.01 -23.10
CA PRO A 4 -18.01 -1.56 -23.25
C PRO A 4 -16.96 -0.99 -22.31
N ILE A 5 -16.05 -0.19 -22.90
CA ILE A 5 -14.95 0.55 -22.25
C ILE A 5 -15.27 1.00 -20.81
N PRO A 6 -16.43 1.61 -20.49
CA PRO A 6 -16.75 2.02 -19.12
C PRO A 6 -16.82 0.88 -18.09
N ILE A 7 -17.29 -0.31 -18.46
CA ILE A 7 -17.32 -1.47 -17.54
C ILE A 7 -15.90 -1.94 -17.24
N LEU A 8 -15.02 -1.93 -18.24
CA LEU A 8 -13.62 -2.28 -18.08
C LEU A 8 -12.89 -1.25 -17.20
N SER A 9 -13.18 0.04 -17.35
CA SER A 9 -12.65 1.12 -16.52
C SER A 9 -13.12 1.02 -15.07
N VAL A 10 -14.38 0.64 -14.83
CA VAL A 10 -14.91 0.38 -13.47
C VAL A 10 -14.23 -0.83 -12.85
N LEU A 11 -13.96 -1.89 -13.62
CA LEU A 11 -13.30 -3.10 -13.13
C LEU A 11 -11.81 -2.86 -12.82
N ILE A 12 -11.09 -2.21 -13.74
CA ILE A 12 -9.67 -1.82 -13.54
C ILE A 12 -9.56 -0.80 -12.41
N GLY A 13 -10.47 0.18 -12.39
CA GLY A 13 -10.59 1.17 -11.35
C GLY A 13 -10.81 0.51 -9.99
N ALA A 14 -11.75 -0.42 -9.86
CA ALA A 14 -12.04 -1.15 -8.63
C ALA A 14 -10.85 -2.03 -8.18
N VAL A 15 -10.16 -2.68 -9.13
CA VAL A 15 -8.92 -3.41 -8.85
C VAL A 15 -7.86 -2.46 -8.30
N ILE A 16 -7.62 -1.31 -8.92
CA ILE A 16 -6.64 -0.32 -8.44
C ILE A 16 -7.08 0.30 -7.09
N LEU A 17 -8.38 0.50 -6.87
CA LEU A 17 -8.98 1.04 -5.63
C LEU A 17 -8.75 0.13 -4.42
N PHE A 18 -8.94 -1.17 -4.63
CA PHE A 18 -8.74 -2.18 -3.59
C PHE A 18 -7.27 -2.63 -3.49
N PHE A 19 -6.51 -2.55 -4.59
CA PHE A 19 -5.17 -3.11 -4.70
C PHE A 19 -4.03 -2.10 -4.87
N GLY A 20 -4.20 -0.77 -4.74
CA GLY A 20 -3.06 0.16 -4.76
C GLY A 20 -1.94 -0.21 -3.76
N ARG A 21 -2.30 -0.55 -2.51
CA ARG A 21 -1.39 -1.14 -1.52
C ARG A 21 -1.04 -2.60 -1.82
N LYS A 22 -1.96 -3.33 -2.46
CA LYS A 22 -1.85 -4.77 -2.73
C LYS A 22 -1.27 -5.13 -4.10
N LEU A 23 -0.84 -4.19 -4.94
CA LEU A 23 -0.19 -4.50 -6.21
C LEU A 23 1.19 -5.10 -5.93
N PHE A 24 1.87 -4.60 -4.89
CA PHE A 24 3.09 -5.20 -4.36
C PHE A 24 2.82 -6.61 -3.80
N TRP A 25 1.71 -6.79 -3.08
CA TRP A 25 1.25 -8.09 -2.59
C TRP A 25 0.99 -9.09 -3.74
N LEU A 26 0.34 -8.62 -4.80
CA LEU A 26 0.03 -9.42 -5.99
C LEU A 26 1.30 -9.79 -6.76
N CYS A 27 2.25 -8.85 -6.92
CA CYS A 27 3.53 -9.14 -7.56
C CYS A 27 4.34 -10.18 -6.78
N VAL A 28 4.46 -10.03 -5.46
CA VAL A 28 5.20 -10.99 -4.63
C VAL A 28 4.45 -12.33 -4.54
N ALA A 29 3.12 -12.33 -4.55
CA ALA A 29 2.32 -13.55 -4.66
C ALA A 29 2.51 -14.24 -6.02
N ALA A 30 2.61 -13.50 -7.11
CA ALA A 30 2.89 -14.04 -8.43
C ALA A 30 4.30 -14.63 -8.52
N VAL A 31 5.29 -13.97 -7.91
CA VAL A 31 6.65 -14.52 -7.77
C VAL A 31 6.66 -15.77 -6.89
N GLY A 32 5.92 -15.77 -5.77
CA GLY A 32 5.74 -16.94 -4.92
C GLY A 32 5.07 -18.10 -5.67
N PHE A 33 4.04 -17.82 -6.45
CA PHE A 33 3.37 -18.80 -7.31
C PHE A 33 4.34 -19.38 -8.34
N ALA A 34 5.10 -18.54 -9.04
CA ALA A 34 6.11 -18.98 -10.02
C ALA A 34 7.18 -19.87 -9.37
N ALA A 35 7.69 -19.47 -8.21
CA ALA A 35 8.62 -20.29 -7.43
C ALA A 35 8.00 -21.63 -7.00
N GLY A 36 6.72 -21.62 -6.59
CA GLY A 36 5.99 -22.84 -6.24
C GLY A 36 5.81 -23.81 -7.41
N VAL A 37 5.60 -23.31 -8.63
CA VAL A 37 5.55 -24.13 -9.86
C VAL A 37 6.90 -24.80 -10.15
N GLU A 38 8.01 -24.08 -9.97
CA GLU A 38 9.35 -24.57 -10.25
C GLU A 38 9.87 -25.55 -9.17
N VAL A 39 9.44 -25.35 -7.92
CA VAL A 39 9.81 -26.19 -6.77
C VAL A 39 8.97 -27.47 -6.70
N ALA A 40 7.70 -27.46 -7.15
CA ALA A 40 6.82 -28.63 -7.14
C ALA A 40 7.43 -29.93 -7.74
N PRO A 41 8.09 -29.93 -8.91
CA PRO A 41 8.70 -31.14 -9.47
C PRO A 41 9.96 -31.61 -8.73
N HIS A 42 10.59 -30.77 -7.90
CA HIS A 42 11.77 -31.15 -7.12
C HIS A 42 11.41 -31.89 -5.82
N LEU A 43 10.18 -31.74 -5.32
CA LEU A 43 9.73 -32.43 -4.10
C LEU A 43 9.12 -33.82 -4.35
N VAL A 44 8.64 -34.11 -5.56
CA VAL A 44 7.95 -35.39 -5.89
C VAL A 44 8.32 -35.84 -7.30
N HIS A 45 8.81 -37.08 -7.45
CA HIS A 45 8.94 -37.73 -8.78
C HIS A 45 7.54 -38.11 -9.29
N ASP A 46 7.18 -37.63 -10.48
CA ASP A 46 5.84 -37.65 -11.11
C ASP A 46 4.74 -36.76 -10.44
N PRO A 47 4.86 -35.43 -10.54
CA PRO A 47 3.80 -34.52 -10.10
C PRO A 47 2.60 -34.58 -11.05
N SER A 48 1.44 -34.96 -10.52
CA SER A 48 0.17 -34.68 -11.21
C SER A 48 -0.06 -33.17 -11.31
N ALA A 49 -0.71 -32.71 -12.39
CA ALA A 49 -0.98 -31.28 -12.64
C ALA A 49 -1.76 -30.60 -11.49
N ILE A 50 -2.52 -31.37 -10.71
CA ILE A 50 -3.28 -30.88 -9.55
C ILE A 50 -2.35 -30.64 -8.35
N LEU A 51 -1.31 -31.47 -8.18
CA LEU A 51 -0.32 -31.32 -7.11
C LEU A 51 0.59 -30.11 -7.34
N SER A 52 1.02 -29.87 -8.58
CA SER A 52 1.82 -28.67 -8.90
C SER A 52 1.02 -27.38 -8.71
N LEU A 53 -0.26 -27.37 -9.12
CA LEU A 53 -1.16 -26.23 -8.94
C LEU A 53 -1.42 -25.94 -7.46
N SER A 54 -1.62 -26.98 -6.63
CA SER A 54 -1.84 -26.79 -5.19
C SER A 54 -0.59 -26.24 -4.48
N VAL A 55 0.60 -26.75 -4.80
CA VAL A 55 1.87 -26.21 -4.27
C VAL A 55 2.08 -24.76 -4.69
N ALA A 56 1.81 -24.43 -5.95
CA ALA A 56 1.94 -23.07 -6.47
C ALA A 56 0.96 -22.09 -5.78
N ILE A 57 -0.28 -22.50 -5.54
CA ILE A 57 -1.26 -21.69 -4.79
C ILE A 57 -0.79 -21.46 -3.35
N VAL A 58 -0.29 -22.50 -2.67
CA VAL A 58 0.23 -22.38 -1.30
C VAL A 58 1.42 -21.41 -1.24
N PHE A 59 2.40 -21.57 -2.13
CA PHE A 59 3.55 -20.68 -2.20
C PHE A 59 3.17 -19.25 -2.61
N GLY A 60 2.21 -19.09 -3.52
CA GLY A 60 1.65 -17.79 -3.88
C GLY A 60 0.99 -17.11 -2.69
N PHE A 61 0.21 -17.84 -1.89
CA PHE A 61 -0.42 -17.34 -0.67
C PHE A 61 0.62 -16.96 0.40
N ILE A 62 1.68 -17.76 0.57
CA ILE A 62 2.80 -17.46 1.46
C ILE A 62 3.51 -16.18 1.02
N GLY A 63 3.84 -16.05 -0.28
CA GLY A 63 4.47 -14.86 -0.85
C GLY A 63 3.61 -13.61 -0.64
N ALA A 64 2.31 -13.73 -0.85
CA ALA A 64 1.33 -12.73 -0.49
C ALA A 64 1.45 -12.33 0.99
N LEU A 65 1.32 -13.28 1.93
CA LEU A 65 1.42 -12.98 3.36
C LEU A 65 2.73 -12.26 3.71
N LEU A 66 3.84 -12.73 3.13
CA LEU A 66 5.16 -12.14 3.31
C LEU A 66 5.21 -10.69 2.83
N ALA A 67 4.57 -10.39 1.70
CA ALA A 67 4.54 -9.05 1.12
C ALA A 67 3.87 -8.02 2.04
N LEU A 68 2.83 -8.41 2.79
CA LEU A 68 2.20 -7.52 3.77
C LEU A 68 3.17 -7.15 4.90
N PHE A 69 3.99 -8.11 5.32
CA PHE A 69 5.01 -7.88 6.34
C PHE A 69 6.16 -7.03 5.79
N LEU A 70 6.71 -7.40 4.62
CA LEU A 70 7.82 -6.71 3.97
C LEU A 70 7.48 -5.25 3.65
N GLN A 71 6.23 -4.97 3.27
CA GLN A 71 5.79 -3.61 2.98
C GLN A 71 5.91 -2.70 4.21
N LYS A 72 5.45 -3.15 5.38
CA LYS A 72 5.59 -2.37 6.63
C LYS A 72 7.06 -2.16 6.99
N VAL A 73 7.88 -3.20 6.84
CA VAL A 73 9.33 -3.11 7.09
C VAL A 73 10.00 -2.12 6.13
N ALA A 74 9.68 -2.19 4.84
CA ALA A 74 10.25 -1.28 3.83
C ALA A 74 9.92 0.19 4.12
N ILE A 75 8.69 0.47 4.53
CA ILE A 75 8.25 1.83 4.89
C ILE A 75 8.96 2.31 6.16
N ALA A 76 9.06 1.44 7.18
CA ALA A 76 9.77 1.76 8.42
C ALA A 76 11.25 2.06 8.15
N VAL A 77 11.92 1.23 7.33
CA VAL A 77 13.33 1.41 6.95
C VAL A 77 13.51 2.67 6.12
N ALA A 78 12.65 2.92 5.14
CA ALA A 78 12.68 4.14 4.34
C ALA A 78 12.50 5.38 5.22
N GLY A 79 11.55 5.35 6.16
CA GLY A 79 11.33 6.43 7.12
C GLY A 79 12.47 6.61 8.11
N PHE A 80 13.11 5.52 8.53
CA PHE A 80 14.29 5.58 9.38
C PHE A 80 15.47 6.23 8.68
N LEU A 81 15.77 5.80 7.46
CA LEU A 81 16.87 6.36 6.67
C LEU A 81 16.61 7.82 6.29
N ALA A 82 15.40 8.14 5.80
CA ALA A 82 15.02 9.49 5.42
C ALA A 82 14.96 10.43 6.63
N GLY A 83 14.34 10.01 7.72
CA GLY A 83 14.23 10.77 8.96
C GLY A 83 15.58 11.04 9.61
N GLY A 84 16.46 10.04 9.66
CA GLY A 84 17.81 10.21 10.19
C GLY A 84 18.64 11.19 9.36
N LYS A 85 18.58 11.10 8.02
CA LYS A 85 19.27 12.04 7.12
C LYS A 85 18.71 13.45 7.22
N LEU A 86 17.38 13.60 7.29
CA LEU A 86 16.71 14.90 7.45
C LEU A 86 17.05 15.54 8.79
N ALA A 87 17.02 14.79 9.88
CA ALA A 87 17.36 15.30 11.21
C ALA A 87 18.81 15.78 11.26
N LEU A 88 19.74 15.01 10.68
CA LEU A 88 21.12 15.46 10.51
C LEU A 88 21.21 16.75 9.71
N ALA A 89 20.54 16.82 8.55
CA ALA A 89 20.55 18.00 7.70
C ALA A 89 20.01 19.25 8.44
N ILE A 90 18.91 19.11 9.17
CA ILE A 90 18.31 20.17 9.98
C ILE A 90 19.28 20.63 11.08
N VAL A 91 19.86 19.69 11.84
CA VAL A 91 20.81 20.04 12.90
C VAL A 91 22.05 20.73 12.33
N THR A 92 22.59 20.25 11.21
CA THR A 92 23.76 20.90 10.57
C THR A 92 23.44 22.26 9.97
N ALA A 93 22.21 22.46 9.48
CA ALA A 93 21.80 23.71 8.83
C ALA A 93 21.44 24.81 9.86
N PHE A 94 20.83 24.44 10.98
CA PHE A 94 20.31 25.40 11.97
C PHE A 94 21.14 25.49 13.25
N LEU A 95 21.89 24.44 13.63
CA LEU A 95 22.77 24.48 14.80
C LEU A 95 24.24 24.51 14.37
N VAL A 96 24.84 25.70 14.43
CA VAL A 96 26.25 25.99 14.08
C VAL A 96 27.27 25.08 14.80
N HIS A 97 26.89 24.45 15.92
CA HIS A 97 27.71 23.51 16.70
C HIS A 97 26.96 22.20 17.07
N GLY A 98 25.86 21.87 16.38
CA GLY A 98 24.86 20.91 16.88
C GLY A 98 25.14 19.42 16.67
N ALA A 99 26.11 19.04 15.83
CA ALA A 99 26.41 17.63 15.59
C ALA A 99 27.43 17.07 16.59
N ASN A 100 27.33 17.42 17.88
CA ASN A 100 28.20 16.84 18.92
C ASN A 100 28.07 15.30 19.01
N TYR A 101 26.91 14.76 18.60
CA TYR A 101 26.66 13.31 18.49
C TYR A 101 25.82 12.98 17.23
N PRO A 102 26.45 12.85 16.05
CA PRO A 102 25.73 12.62 14.80
C PRO A 102 25.00 11.27 14.80
N GLY A 103 25.56 10.26 15.46
CA GLY A 103 24.90 8.95 15.60
C GLY A 103 23.57 9.02 16.37
N VAL A 104 23.54 9.77 17.47
CA VAL A 104 22.32 9.95 18.29
C VAL A 104 21.25 10.72 17.51
N THR A 105 21.65 11.80 16.84
CA THR A 105 20.73 12.61 16.01
C THR A 105 20.13 11.78 14.87
N PHE A 106 20.94 10.94 14.22
CA PHE A 106 20.48 10.04 13.18
C PHE A 106 19.50 8.99 13.70
N ILE A 107 19.78 8.35 14.85
CA ILE A 107 18.90 7.33 15.43
C ILE A 107 17.56 7.95 15.85
N VAL A 108 17.59 9.10 16.56
CA VAL A 108 16.38 9.79 17.00
C VAL A 108 15.57 10.26 15.80
N GLY A 109 16.22 10.93 14.84
CA GLY A 109 15.58 11.36 13.60
C GLY A 109 15.01 10.21 12.79
N GLY A 110 15.71 9.08 12.76
CA GLY A 110 15.26 7.88 12.08
C GLY A 110 14.06 7.23 12.77
N ILE A 111 14.08 7.07 14.10
CA ILE A 111 12.92 6.53 14.82
C ILE A 111 11.69 7.42 14.59
N ILE A 112 11.85 8.74 14.69
CA ILE A 112 10.77 9.70 14.40
C ILE A 112 10.30 9.54 12.96
N GLY A 113 11.20 9.51 11.98
CA GLY A 113 10.86 9.36 10.57
C GLY A 113 10.17 8.04 10.24
N ALA A 114 10.59 6.93 10.86
CA ALA A 114 9.96 5.62 10.71
C ALA A 114 8.52 5.64 11.25
N ILE A 115 8.32 6.16 12.46
CA ILE A 115 6.98 6.30 13.06
C ILE A 115 6.10 7.21 12.20
N LEU A 116 6.66 8.34 11.74
CA LEU A 116 5.92 9.31 10.92
C LEU A 116 5.47 8.69 9.60
N LEU A 117 6.37 8.01 8.88
CA LEU A 117 6.02 7.37 7.60
C LEU A 117 5.07 6.19 7.78
N LEU A 118 5.23 5.38 8.83
CA LEU A 118 4.28 4.32 9.16
C LEU A 118 2.88 4.86 9.44
N ALA A 119 2.79 5.92 10.25
CA ALA A 119 1.51 6.58 10.55
C ALA A 119 0.92 7.22 9.28
N LEU A 120 1.72 7.96 8.52
CA LEU A 120 1.26 8.67 7.32
C LEU A 120 0.84 7.70 6.21
N PHE A 121 1.42 6.51 6.15
CA PHE A 121 1.07 5.51 5.14
C PHE A 121 -0.36 5.00 5.29
N ASP A 122 -0.86 4.83 6.52
CA ASP A 122 -2.24 4.44 6.78
C ASP A 122 -3.21 5.58 6.45
N TRP A 123 -2.87 6.83 6.78
CA TRP A 123 -3.63 8.00 6.33
C TRP A 123 -3.64 8.16 4.81
N THR A 124 -2.50 7.93 4.15
CA THR A 124 -2.37 7.96 2.69
C THR A 124 -3.34 6.98 2.05
N LEU A 125 -3.50 5.78 2.61
CA LEU A 125 -4.47 4.83 2.09
C LEU A 125 -5.92 5.26 2.26
N ILE A 126 -6.26 5.86 3.40
CA ILE A 126 -7.61 6.37 3.64
C ILE A 126 -7.95 7.41 2.58
N VAL A 127 -7.05 8.38 2.37
CA VAL A 127 -7.26 9.44 1.38
C VAL A 127 -7.32 8.87 -0.04
N LEU A 128 -6.36 8.02 -0.42
CA LEU A 128 -6.32 7.43 -1.75
C LEU A 128 -7.58 6.58 -2.03
N SER A 129 -7.99 5.74 -1.07
CA SER A 129 -9.19 4.91 -1.19
C SER A 129 -10.45 5.76 -1.36
N ALA A 130 -10.61 6.81 -0.56
CA ALA A 130 -11.76 7.70 -0.65
C ALA A 130 -11.80 8.49 -1.96
N VAL A 131 -10.66 9.00 -2.42
CA VAL A 131 -10.54 9.75 -3.68
C VAL A 131 -10.84 8.86 -4.88
N VAL A 132 -10.22 7.69 -4.95
CA VAL A 132 -10.47 6.76 -6.06
C VAL A 132 -11.92 6.23 -5.99
N GLY A 133 -12.46 5.99 -4.79
CA GLY A 133 -13.87 5.65 -4.54
C GLY A 133 -14.84 6.67 -5.12
N ALA A 134 -14.61 7.94 -4.80
CA ALA A 134 -15.40 9.05 -5.32
C ALA A 134 -15.28 9.18 -6.84
N TYR A 135 -14.08 9.00 -7.39
CA TYR A 135 -13.84 9.06 -8.83
C TYR A 135 -14.66 8.01 -9.60
N LEU A 136 -14.69 6.76 -9.12
CA LEU A 136 -15.47 5.70 -9.79
C LEU A 136 -16.97 5.96 -9.74
N ILE A 137 -17.50 6.45 -8.62
CA ILE A 137 -18.94 6.80 -8.50
C ILE A 137 -19.27 7.97 -9.42
N GLN A 138 -18.37 8.94 -9.56
CA GLN A 138 -18.56 10.06 -10.47
C GLN A 138 -18.60 9.63 -11.94
N GLN A 139 -17.96 8.53 -12.32
CA GLN A 139 -18.00 8.00 -13.69
C GLN A 139 -19.30 7.27 -14.05
N THR A 140 -20.06 6.76 -13.08
CA THR A 140 -21.32 6.04 -13.34
C THR A 140 -22.52 6.98 -13.45
N ILE A 141 -22.40 8.21 -12.97
CA ILE A 141 -23.47 9.20 -12.96
C ILE A 141 -23.15 10.28 -14.00
N VAL A 142 -24.02 10.42 -15.01
CA VAL A 142 -23.88 11.45 -16.04
C VAL A 142 -24.38 12.79 -15.48
N LEU A 143 -23.48 13.59 -14.92
CA LEU A 143 -23.76 14.93 -14.40
C LEU A 143 -23.00 16.01 -15.21
N PRO A 144 -23.52 17.24 -15.32
CA PRO A 144 -22.76 18.37 -15.85
C PRO A 144 -21.44 18.58 -15.09
N GLN A 145 -20.41 19.11 -15.75
CA GLN A 145 -19.05 19.19 -15.23
C GLN A 145 -18.96 19.81 -13.81
N THR A 146 -19.72 20.88 -13.55
CA THR A 146 -19.79 21.52 -12.23
C THR A 146 -20.40 20.60 -11.17
N GLY A 147 -21.47 19.87 -11.51
CA GLY A 147 -22.11 18.92 -10.60
C GLY A 147 -21.26 17.70 -10.32
N ALA A 148 -20.51 17.22 -11.32
CA ALA A 148 -19.57 16.11 -11.18
C ALA A 148 -18.44 16.45 -10.19
N THR A 149 -17.87 17.67 -10.25
CA THR A 149 -16.84 18.11 -9.31
C THR A 149 -17.38 18.21 -7.88
N ILE A 150 -18.57 18.78 -7.70
CA ILE A 150 -19.20 18.90 -6.38
C ILE A 150 -19.47 17.52 -5.78
N LEU A 151 -20.04 16.60 -6.58
CA LEU A 151 -20.31 15.23 -6.15
C LEU A 151 -19.02 14.49 -5.78
N PHE A 152 -17.97 14.62 -6.59
CA PHE A 152 -16.66 14.02 -6.32
C PHE A 152 -16.06 14.52 -4.99
N VAL A 153 -16.01 15.84 -4.79
CA VAL A 153 -15.46 16.43 -3.57
C VAL A 153 -16.28 16.02 -2.34
N ALA A 154 -17.61 16.02 -2.44
CA ALA A 154 -18.48 15.59 -1.36
C ALA A 154 -18.28 14.11 -1.00
N LEU A 155 -18.26 13.22 -2.00
CA LEU A 155 -18.05 11.78 -1.78
C LEU A 155 -16.65 11.48 -1.24
N ALA A 156 -15.61 12.15 -1.74
CA ALA A 156 -14.25 11.99 -1.24
C ALA A 156 -14.14 12.44 0.22
N ALA A 157 -14.71 13.61 0.56
CA ALA A 157 -14.73 14.11 1.92
C ALA A 157 -15.48 13.16 2.88
N ILE A 158 -16.67 12.68 2.47
CA ILE A 158 -17.44 11.69 3.25
C ILE A 158 -16.62 10.41 3.44
N GLY A 159 -16.01 9.89 2.37
CA GLY A 159 -15.17 8.70 2.41
C GLY A 159 -14.02 8.84 3.39
N ILE A 160 -13.31 9.98 3.37
CA ILE A 160 -12.21 10.27 4.30
C ILE A 160 -12.71 10.30 5.74
N VAL A 161 -13.82 11.01 6.01
CA VAL A 161 -14.36 11.15 7.37
C VAL A 161 -14.79 9.80 7.93
N VAL A 162 -15.51 9.00 7.13
CA VAL A 162 -15.99 7.66 7.55
C VAL A 162 -14.81 6.72 7.81
N GLN A 163 -13.86 6.65 6.89
CA GLN A 163 -12.70 5.77 7.03
C GLN A 163 -11.77 6.22 8.17
N ALA A 164 -11.58 7.52 8.37
CA ALA A 164 -10.80 8.06 9.48
C ALA A 164 -11.47 7.83 10.85
N ALA A 165 -12.81 7.97 10.94
CA ALA A 165 -13.56 7.67 12.15
C ALA A 165 -13.48 6.16 12.49
N ALA A 166 -13.62 5.29 11.49
CA ALA A 166 -13.47 3.85 11.66
C ALA A 166 -12.04 3.45 12.08
N PHE A 167 -11.02 4.19 11.62
CA PHE A 167 -9.63 3.97 12.02
C PHE A 167 -9.40 4.34 13.50
N ARG A 168 -9.97 5.45 13.98
CA ARG A 168 -9.89 5.90 15.38
C ARG A 168 -10.68 5.00 16.35
N GLY A 169 -11.71 4.32 15.87
CA GLY A 169 -12.57 3.45 16.69
C GLY A 169 -12.01 2.06 16.99
N ARG A 170 -10.82 1.70 16.48
CA ARG A 170 -10.17 0.43 16.82
C ARG A 170 -9.52 0.53 18.20
N PRO A 171 -10.04 -0.13 19.26
CA PRO A 171 -9.29 -0.25 20.50
C PRO A 171 -7.98 -0.97 20.20
N ALA A 172 -6.88 -0.44 20.70
CA ALA A 172 -5.59 -1.12 20.70
C ALA A 172 -5.74 -2.40 21.54
N THR A 173 -5.99 -3.53 20.87
CA THR A 173 -5.86 -4.87 21.46
C THR A 173 -4.43 -5.34 21.29
#